data_AF-A0A9J6ZYB6-F1
#
_entry.id   AF-A0A9J6ZYB6-F1
#
_cell.length_a   1.000
_cell.length_b   1.000
_cell.length_c   1.000
_cell.angle_alpha   90.00
_cell.angle_beta   90.00
_cell.angle_gamma   90.00
#
_symmetry.space_group_name_H-M   'P 1'
#
loop_
_entity.id
_entity.type
_entity.pdbx_description
1 polymer ?
#
loop_
_entity_poly.entity_id
_entity_poly.type
_entity_poly.pdbx_seq_one_letter_code
_entity_poly.pdbx_strand_id
1 'polypeptide(L)'
;MLEIPDITDTEHWTLETTLKERYGHKVEIQLADAEIRLTPSDKELTSCPVIVWIEEGCNFVVFKTGDRKYRCQFFYRGYQQYGTGVHEYDDLTECIVSLLQTQADYEAKERGDLK
;
A
#
# COMPACT_ATOMS: atom_id res chain seq x y z
N MET A 1 10.31 -3.46 -22.85
CA MET A 1 9.65 -3.83 -21.58
C MET A 1 9.51 -2.55 -20.80
N LEU A 2 8.34 -2.29 -20.22
CA LEU A 2 8.20 -1.18 -19.27
C LEU A 2 8.83 -1.65 -17.97
N GLU A 3 10.11 -1.33 -17.77
CA GLU A 3 10.77 -1.57 -16.49
C GLU A 3 10.26 -0.53 -15.50
N ILE A 4 9.51 -0.99 -14.50
CA ILE A 4 9.07 -0.14 -13.41
C ILE A 4 10.30 0.14 -12.54
N PRO A 5 10.61 1.41 -12.24
CA PRO A 5 11.77 1.71 -11.42
C PRO A 5 11.56 1.18 -10.00
N ASP A 6 12.64 0.66 -9.42
CA ASP A 6 12.72 0.28 -8.01
C ASP A 6 12.32 1.42 -7.07
N ILE A 7 12.00 1.05 -5.84
CA ILE A 7 11.64 2.01 -4.79
C ILE A 7 12.91 2.72 -4.35
N THR A 8 12.90 4.04 -4.48
CA THR A 8 14.06 4.88 -4.13
C THR A 8 14.20 5.00 -2.63
N ASP A 9 15.41 5.34 -2.16
CA ASP A 9 15.65 5.64 -0.73
C ASP A 9 14.74 6.75 -0.20
N THR A 10 14.36 7.70 -1.06
CA THR A 10 13.45 8.79 -0.68
C THR A 10 12.04 8.27 -0.43
N GLU A 11 11.52 7.42 -1.31
CA GLU A 11 10.21 6.77 -1.13
C GLU A 11 10.19 5.91 0.14
N HIS A 12 11.25 5.12 0.36
CA HIS A 12 11.40 4.31 1.57
C HIS A 12 11.44 5.17 2.84
N TRP A 13 12.23 6.25 2.85
CA TRP A 13 12.33 7.16 3.99
C TRP A 13 11.01 7.89 4.29
N THR A 14 10.28 8.32 3.24
CA THR A 14 8.95 8.92 3.40
C THR A 14 8.01 7.95 4.08
N LEU A 15 7.98 6.69 3.64
CA LEU A 15 7.10 5.67 4.21
C LEU A 15 7.46 5.37 5.68
N GLU A 16 8.76 5.18 6.00
CA GLU A 16 9.22 4.98 7.39
C GLU A 16 8.83 6.16 8.29
N THR A 17 8.98 7.39 7.80
CA THR A 17 8.67 8.60 8.57
C THR A 17 7.17 8.74 8.81
N THR A 18 6.34 8.57 7.78
CA THR A 18 4.88 8.64 7.91
C THR A 18 4.33 7.57 8.85
N LEU A 19 4.82 6.32 8.76
CA LEU A 19 4.41 5.26 9.67
C LEU A 19 4.86 5.54 11.11
N LYS A 20 6.07 6.05 11.30
CA LYS A 20 6.58 6.43 12.62
C LYS A 20 5.76 7.56 13.25
N GLU A 21 5.35 8.55 12.48
CA GLU A 21 4.47 9.62 12.95
C GLU A 21 3.07 9.09 13.31
N ARG A 22 2.54 8.14 12.54
CA ARG A 22 1.23 7.53 12.79
C ARG A 22 1.22 6.67 14.06
N TYR A 23 2.18 5.77 14.19
CA TYR A 23 2.18 4.73 15.23
C TYR A 23 3.06 5.07 16.44
N GLY A 24 3.86 6.13 16.37
CA GLY A 24 4.75 6.58 17.44
C GLY A 24 6.00 5.71 17.63
N HIS A 25 6.21 4.70 16.79
CA HIS A 25 7.36 3.79 16.86
C HIS A 25 7.82 3.36 15.47
N LYS A 26 8.99 2.72 15.38
CA LYS A 26 9.53 2.26 14.10
C LYS A 26 8.80 0.98 13.66
N VAL A 27 8.13 1.06 12.52
CA VAL A 27 7.46 -0.07 11.87
C VAL A 27 8.46 -0.82 10.98
N GLU A 28 8.41 -2.15 10.99
CA GLU A 28 9.25 -2.99 10.14
C GLU A 28 8.65 -3.08 8.73
N ILE A 29 9.32 -2.40 7.80
CA ILE A 29 8.95 -2.36 6.39
C ILE A 29 9.74 -3.43 5.62
N GLN A 30 9.04 -4.20 4.81
CA GLN A 30 9.63 -5.20 3.91
C GLN A 30 9.48 -4.75 2.46
N LEU A 31 10.61 -4.72 1.75
CA LEU A 31 10.67 -4.51 0.31
C LEU A 31 10.72 -5.86 -0.39
N ALA A 32 9.87 -6.04 -1.39
CA ALA A 32 9.83 -7.25 -2.21
C ALA A 32 9.41 -6.90 -3.64
N ASP A 33 9.34 -7.92 -4.50
CA ASP A 33 8.79 -7.82 -5.84
C ASP A 33 7.47 -8.58 -5.92
N ALA A 34 6.50 -8.01 -6.64
CA ALA A 34 5.21 -8.64 -6.89
C ALA A 34 4.89 -8.64 -8.38
N GLU A 35 4.39 -9.78 -8.85
CA GLU A 35 3.88 -9.94 -10.21
C GLU A 35 2.36 -9.68 -10.22
N ILE A 36 1.96 -8.52 -10.75
CA ILE A 36 0.55 -8.11 -10.78
C ILE A 36 0.07 -7.82 -12.19
N ARG A 37 -1.24 -7.94 -12.41
CA ARG A 37 -1.88 -7.41 -13.62
C ARG A 37 -2.15 -5.93 -13.45
N LEU A 38 -1.43 -5.09 -14.21
CA LEU A 38 -1.65 -3.64 -14.20
C LEU A 38 -3.01 -3.27 -14.79
N THR A 39 -3.39 -3.92 -15.89
CA THR A 39 -4.71 -3.74 -16.52
C THR A 39 -5.47 -5.06 -16.59
N PRO A 40 -6.81 -5.06 -16.49
CA PRO A 40 -7.61 -6.28 -16.60
C PRO A 40 -7.54 -6.91 -18.00
N SER A 41 -7.20 -6.11 -19.02
CA SER A 41 -7.03 -6.56 -20.41
C SER A 41 -5.63 -7.11 -20.69
N ASP A 42 -4.70 -6.96 -19.74
CA ASP A 42 -3.33 -7.44 -19.91
C ASP A 42 -3.26 -8.97 -19.80
N LYS A 43 -2.54 -9.57 -20.75
CA LYS A 43 -2.26 -11.01 -20.73
C LYS A 43 -1.03 -11.34 -19.90
N GLU A 44 -0.15 -10.37 -19.68
CA GLU A 44 1.13 -10.55 -19.02
C GLU A 44 1.11 -9.94 -17.62
N LEU A 45 1.76 -10.61 -16.67
CA LEU A 45 2.01 -10.05 -15.35
C LEU A 45 3.19 -9.09 -15.46
N THR A 46 3.08 -7.94 -14.82
CA THR A 46 4.19 -7.00 -14.69
C THR A 46 4.83 -7.19 -13.33
N SER A 47 6.14 -7.46 -13.31
CA SER A 47 6.92 -7.44 -12.08
C SER A 47 7.09 -6.00 -11.63
N CYS A 48 6.73 -5.72 -10.39
CA CYS A 48 6.79 -4.40 -9.82
C CYS A 48 7.23 -4.45 -8.35
N PRO A 49 7.97 -3.43 -7.88
CA PRO A 49 8.41 -3.42 -6.51
C PRO A 49 7.22 -3.11 -5.59
N VAL A 50 7.21 -3.79 -4.45
CA VAL A 50 6.15 -3.74 -3.47
C VAL A 50 6.72 -3.51 -2.08
N ILE A 51 6.00 -2.69 -1.31
CA ILE A 51 6.26 -2.45 0.09
C ILE A 51 5.18 -3.13 0.91
N VAL A 52 5.59 -3.94 1.88
CA VAL A 52 4.69 -4.62 2.80
C VAL A 52 5.08 -4.29 4.22
N TRP A 53 4.10 -4.01 5.08
CA TRP A 53 4.31 -3.97 6.52
C TRP A 53 3.09 -4.55 7.23
N ILE A 54 3.30 -4.98 8.47
CA ILE A 54 2.26 -5.55 9.31
C ILE A 54 2.16 -4.71 10.56
N GLU A 55 0.96 -4.26 10.87
CA GLU A 55 0.70 -3.47 12.06
C GLU A 55 -0.69 -3.78 12.64
N GLU A 56 -0.78 -3.96 13.95
CA GLU A 56 -2.02 -4.30 14.67
C GLU A 56 -2.79 -5.52 14.08
N GLY A 57 -2.08 -6.45 13.43
CA GLY A 57 -2.67 -7.64 12.78
C GLY A 57 -3.26 -7.37 11.39
N CYS A 58 -3.08 -6.16 10.85
CA CYS A 58 -3.40 -5.78 9.48
C CYS A 58 -2.12 -5.79 8.63
N ASN A 59 -2.21 -6.39 7.45
CA ASN A 59 -1.14 -6.36 6.44
C ASN A 59 -1.44 -5.24 5.46
N PHE A 60 -0.48 -4.35 5.28
CA PHE A 60 -0.57 -3.26 4.34
C PHE A 60 0.39 -3.51 3.20
N VAL A 61 -0.05 -3.19 1.98
CA VAL A 61 0.72 -3.41 0.76
C VAL A 61 0.61 -2.19 -0.15
N VAL A 62 1.76 -1.71 -0.62
CA VAL A 62 1.86 -0.62 -1.59
C VAL A 62 2.69 -1.10 -2.78
N PHE A 63 2.06 -1.16 -3.95
CA PHE A 63 2.68 -1.52 -5.21
C PHE A 63 3.05 -0.27 -5.98
N LYS A 64 4.27 -0.20 -6.49
CA LYS A 64 4.67 0.85 -7.44
C LYS A 64 4.39 0.35 -8.85
N THR A 65 3.43 0.93 -9.55
CA THR A 65 2.99 0.48 -10.88
C THR A 65 3.64 1.21 -12.03
N GLY A 66 4.47 2.22 -11.75
CA GLY A 66 5.20 3.01 -12.74
C GLY A 66 6.00 4.13 -12.08
N ASP A 67 6.57 5.02 -12.90
CA ASP A 67 7.23 6.22 -12.39
C ASP A 67 6.21 7.10 -11.66
N ARG A 68 6.40 7.24 -10.34
CA ARG A 68 5.50 7.95 -9.44
C ARG A 68 4.05 7.47 -9.50
N LYS A 69 3.80 6.18 -9.71
CA LYS A 69 2.44 5.59 -9.72
C LYS A 69 2.35 4.50 -8.67
N TYR A 70 1.34 4.59 -7.82
CA TYR A 70 1.20 3.72 -6.65
C TYR A 70 -0.21 3.17 -6.52
N ARG A 71 -0.31 1.91 -6.11
CA ARG A 71 -1.56 1.26 -5.70
C ARG A 71 -1.40 0.74 -4.30
N CYS A 72 -2.41 0.92 -3.46
CA CYS A 72 -2.37 0.47 -2.08
C CYS A 72 -3.58 -0.39 -1.72
N GLN A 73 -3.34 -1.39 -0.89
CA GLN A 73 -4.34 -2.32 -0.40
C GLN A 73 -3.96 -2.76 1.02
N PHE A 74 -4.95 -3.14 1.82
CA PHE A 74 -4.72 -3.74 3.14
C PHE A 74 -5.60 -4.98 3.31
N PHE A 75 -5.14 -5.91 4.16
CA PHE A 75 -5.89 -7.11 4.48
C PHE A 75 -5.54 -7.68 5.86
N TYR A 76 -6.54 -8.21 6.53
CA TYR A 76 -6.35 -8.94 7.80
C TYR A 76 -6.09 -10.43 7.56
N ARG A 77 -6.72 -10.99 6.52
CA ARG A 77 -6.64 -12.40 6.13
C ARG A 77 -6.72 -12.48 4.60
N GLY A 78 -6.27 -13.59 4.01
CA GLY A 78 -6.21 -13.74 2.54
C GLY A 78 -7.54 -13.50 1.79
N TYR A 79 -8.69 -13.63 2.47
CA TYR A 79 -10.02 -13.39 1.88
C TYR A 79 -10.59 -11.99 2.16
N GLN A 80 -9.95 -11.18 3.01
CA GLN A 80 -10.41 -9.85 3.42
C GLN A 80 -9.49 -8.78 2.87
N GLN A 81 -9.47 -8.63 1.54
CA GLN A 81 -8.70 -7.60 0.85
C GLN A 81 -9.55 -6.34 0.66
N TYR A 82 -9.01 -5.21 1.09
CA TYR A 82 -9.64 -3.91 0.99
C TYR A 82 -8.68 -2.93 0.29
N GLY A 83 -9.22 -2.12 -0.59
CA GLY A 83 -8.51 -0.99 -1.20
C GLY A 83 -9.11 0.33 -0.74
N THR A 84 -8.45 1.43 -1.09
CA THR A 84 -8.92 2.79 -0.80
C THR A 84 -10.06 3.25 -1.73
N GLY A 85 -10.40 2.46 -2.75
CA GLY A 85 -11.34 2.84 -3.81
C GLY A 85 -10.71 3.72 -4.90
N VAL A 86 -9.45 4.14 -4.72
CA VAL A 86 -8.66 4.84 -5.74
C VAL A 86 -7.86 3.83 -6.54
N HIS A 87 -7.94 3.93 -7.87
CA HIS A 87 -7.31 2.96 -8.77
C HIS A 87 -5.78 3.07 -8.81
N GLU A 88 -5.25 4.30 -8.75
CA GLU A 88 -3.82 4.61 -8.78
C GLU A 88 -3.61 6.03 -8.23
N TYR A 89 -2.55 6.21 -7.46
CA TYR A 89 -2.10 7.49 -6.93
C TYR A 89 -0.82 7.93 -7.64
N ASP A 90 -0.67 9.24 -7.87
CA ASP A 90 0.58 9.83 -8.40
C ASP A 90 1.55 10.36 -7.32
N ASP A 91 1.10 10.32 -6.05
CA ASP A 91 1.87 10.69 -4.87
C ASP A 91 1.88 9.58 -3.82
N LEU A 92 3.08 9.23 -3.33
CA LEU A 92 3.26 8.15 -2.36
C LEU A 92 2.66 8.52 -0.99
N THR A 93 2.78 9.77 -0.57
CA THR A 93 2.29 10.21 0.75
C THR A 93 0.77 10.16 0.77
N GLU A 94 0.10 10.68 -0.27
CA GLU A 94 -1.35 10.59 -0.41
C GLU A 94 -1.83 9.14 -0.45
N CYS A 95 -1.10 8.27 -1.15
CA CYS A 95 -1.36 6.83 -1.22
C CYS A 95 -1.33 6.18 0.17
N ILE A 96 -0.29 6.44 0.97
CA ILE A 96 -0.13 5.89 2.33
C ILE A 96 -1.17 6.47 3.28
N VAL A 97 -1.38 7.79 3.27
CA VAL A 97 -2.33 8.45 4.17
C VAL A 97 -3.75 7.95 3.90
N SER A 98 -4.16 7.88 2.63
CA SER A 98 -5.47 7.34 2.24
C SER A 98 -5.64 5.89 2.67
N LEU A 99 -4.58 5.08 2.56
CA LEU A 99 -4.59 3.68 2.99
C LEU A 99 -4.83 3.56 4.50
N LEU A 100 -4.07 4.30 5.30
CA LEU A 100 -4.17 4.30 6.75
C LEU A 100 -5.52 4.84 7.24
N GLN A 101 -6.04 5.89 6.59
CA GLN A 101 -7.37 6.43 6.90
C GLN A 101 -8.47 5.42 6.58
N THR A 102 -8.43 4.81 5.39
CA THR A 102 -9.44 3.81 4.98
C THR A 102 -9.44 2.61 5.93
N GLN A 103 -8.25 2.15 6.36
CA GLN A 103 -8.15 1.06 7.32
C GLN A 103 -8.72 1.46 8.69
N ALA A 104 -8.43 2.67 9.19
CA ALA A 104 -8.98 3.16 10.45
C ALA A 104 -10.51 3.32 10.39
N ASP A 105 -11.06 3.81 9.27
CA ASP A 105 -12.50 3.90 9.01
C ASP A 105 -13.14 2.51 8.98
N TYR A 106 -12.49 1.53 8.34
CA TYR A 106 -12.96 0.15 8.32
C TYR A 106 -13.01 -0.44 9.73
N GLU A 107 -11.95 -0.29 10.53
CA GLU A 107 -11.96 -0.75 11.91
C GLU A 107 -13.02 -0.06 12.77
N ALA A 108 -13.21 1.24 12.61
CA ALA A 108 -14.24 1.98 13.32
C ALA A 108 -15.66 1.49 12.94
N LYS A 109 -15.89 1.14 11.68
CA LYS A 109 -17.14 0.49 11.23
C LYS A 109 -17.32 -0.90 11.84
N GLU A 110 -16.28 -1.74 11.82
CA GLU A 110 -16.32 -3.08 12.42
C GLU A 110 -16.55 -3.04 13.94
N ARG A 111 -15.99 -2.04 14.63
CA ARG A 111 -16.24 -1.79 16.06
C ARG A 111 -17.63 -1.20 16.34
N GLY A 112 -18.37 -0.77 15.31
CA GLY A 112 -19.69 -0.15 15.43
C GLY A 112 -19.69 1.34 15.78
N ASP A 113 -18.54 2.01 15.63
CA ASP A 113 -18.33 3.43 15.97
C ASP A 113 -18.77 4.38 14.84
N LEU A 114 -18.78 3.87 13.59
CA LEU A 114 -19.26 4.58 12.40
C LEU A 114 -20.57 3.94 11.89
N LYS A 115 -21.65 4.73 11.82
CA LYS A 115 -22.95 4.36 11.23
C LYS A 115 -23.04 4.74 9.76
#